data_AF-A0A0V0HAJ4-F1
#
_entry.id   AF-A0A0V0HAJ4-F1
#
_cell.length_a   1.000
_cell.length_b   1.000
_cell.length_c   1.000
_cell.angle_alpha   90.00
_cell.angle_beta   90.00
_cell.angle_gamma   90.00
#
_symmetry.space_group_name_H-M   'P 1'
#
loop_
_entity.id
_entity.type
_entity.pdbx_description
1 polymer ?
#
loop_
_entity_poly.entity_id
_entity_poly.type
_entity_poly.pdbx_seq_one_letter_code
_entity_poly.pdbx_strand_id
1 'polypeptide(L)'
;IMQALQTNLDGKSKQYKDPSLTNLFLMNNIHYMVRSVRRSEAKDLLGDDWVQRHRRVVQQHANQYKRIAWAKILQCLSIQGLTSSGGSNPMGVDGQNSSGVSRALVKERLKTFNIQFEDLHQRQSQWTVPDTELRESLRLAVAEVLLPAYRSFIKRFGPLVESGKNAQKYIRYSAEDLDRMLGEFFEGKTFNEPKR
;
A
#
# COMPACT_ATOMS: atom_id res chain seq x y z
N ILE A 1 23.43 0.93 25.43
CA ILE A 1 23.32 -0.14 24.39
C ILE A 1 22.12 0.08 23.47
N MET A 2 20.88 0.15 23.97
CA MET A 2 19.68 0.32 23.12
C MET A 2 19.70 1.58 22.26
N GLN A 3 20.15 2.72 22.80
CA GLN A 3 20.29 3.96 22.03
C GLN A 3 21.31 3.84 20.90
N ALA A 4 22.46 3.20 21.16
CA ALA A 4 23.50 2.99 20.15
C ALA A 4 23.01 2.07 19.01
N LEU A 5 22.23 1.04 19.34
CA LEU A 5 21.57 0.18 18.34
C LEU A 5 20.62 1.00 17.46
N GLN A 6 19.79 1.87 18.04
CA GLN A 6 18.89 2.73 17.27
C GLN A 6 19.63 3.70 16.34
N THR A 7 20.69 4.33 16.83
CA THR A 7 21.53 5.20 16.00
C THR A 7 22.17 4.42 14.84
N ASN A 8 22.61 3.17 15.09
CA ASN A 8 23.12 2.32 14.02
C ASN A 8 22.04 1.97 12.98
N LEU A 9 20.82 1.65 13.43
CA LEU A 9 19.70 1.33 12.56
C LEU A 9 19.28 2.54 11.71
N ASP A 10 19.22 3.73 12.28
CA ASP A 10 18.96 4.97 11.53
C ASP A 10 20.03 5.20 10.45
N GLY A 11 21.31 5.05 10.82
CA GLY A 11 22.44 5.14 9.89
C GLY A 11 22.32 4.15 8.72
N LYS A 12 21.99 2.89 9.00
CA LYS A 12 21.78 1.86 7.96
C LYS A 12 20.55 2.13 7.11
N SER A 13 19.47 2.63 7.70
CA SER A 13 18.21 2.87 6.98
C SER A 13 18.34 3.91 5.86
N LYS A 14 19.30 4.85 5.99
CA LYS A 14 19.62 5.88 4.99
C LYS A 14 20.27 5.33 3.72
N GLN A 15 20.69 4.06 3.72
CA GLN A 15 21.26 3.40 2.53
C GLN A 15 20.19 2.95 1.54
N TYR A 16 18.94 2.81 1.98
CA TYR A 16 17.84 2.47 1.09
C TYR A 16 17.39 3.69 0.28
N LYS A 17 17.31 3.52 -1.05
CA LYS A 17 16.83 4.58 -1.95
C LYS A 17 15.32 4.77 -1.89
N ASP A 18 14.56 3.71 -1.62
CA ASP A 18 13.10 3.76 -1.47
C ASP A 18 12.74 4.11 -0.01
N PRO A 19 12.15 5.30 0.26
CA PRO A 19 11.78 5.68 1.62
C PRO A 19 10.73 4.75 2.26
N SER A 20 9.94 4.04 1.45
CA SER A 20 9.00 3.02 1.95
C SER A 20 9.76 1.84 2.55
N LEU A 21 10.84 1.41 1.89
CA LEU A 21 11.71 0.33 2.37
C LEU A 21 12.49 0.75 3.62
N THR A 22 12.95 2.00 3.70
CA THR A 22 13.53 2.59 4.93
C THR A 22 12.59 2.42 6.11
N ASN A 23 11.31 2.77 5.95
CA ASN A 23 10.31 2.63 7.01
C ASN A 23 10.03 1.16 7.36
N LEU A 24 9.92 0.28 6.36
CA LEU A 24 9.73 -1.15 6.60
C LEU A 24 10.91 -1.75 7.39
N PHE A 25 12.14 -1.37 7.04
CA PHE A 25 13.36 -1.80 7.74
C PHE A 25 13.36 -1.36 9.20
N LEU A 26 13.07 -0.08 9.48
CA LEU A 26 13.03 0.44 10.85
C LEU A 26 11.90 -0.22 11.65
N MET A 27 10.72 -0.36 11.05
CA MET A 27 9.58 -1.06 11.65
C MET A 27 9.96 -2.48 12.09
N ASN A 28 10.55 -3.28 11.18
CA ASN A 28 10.96 -4.66 11.47
C ASN A 28 11.96 -4.74 12.62
N ASN A 29 13.02 -3.92 12.59
CA ASN A 29 14.08 -3.99 13.60
C ASN A 29 13.60 -3.50 14.97
N ILE A 30 12.81 -2.42 15.02
CA ILE A 30 12.27 -1.91 16.29
C ILE A 30 11.24 -2.89 16.87
N HIS A 31 10.40 -3.50 16.02
CA HIS A 31 9.48 -4.55 16.47
C HIS A 31 10.22 -5.74 17.07
N TYR A 32 11.31 -6.18 16.42
CA TYR A 32 12.17 -7.23 16.95
C TYR A 32 12.78 -6.85 18.30
N MET A 33 13.28 -5.61 18.45
CA MET A 33 13.79 -5.11 19.74
C MET A 33 12.72 -5.17 20.84
N VAL A 34 11.52 -4.67 20.55
CA VAL A 34 10.39 -4.69 21.48
C VAL A 34 10.05 -6.13 21.89
N ARG A 35 9.96 -7.05 20.93
CA ARG A 35 9.66 -8.47 21.19
C ARG A 35 10.75 -9.14 22.01
N SER A 36 12.02 -8.82 21.73
CA SER A 36 13.18 -9.36 22.44
C SER A 36 13.23 -8.88 23.89
N VAL A 37 13.01 -7.57 24.13
CA VAL A 37 12.94 -7.01 25.48
C VAL A 37 11.78 -7.61 26.27
N ARG A 38 10.59 -7.73 25.68
CA ARG A 38 9.43 -8.33 26.36
C ARG A 38 9.62 -9.79 26.77
N ARG A 39 10.58 -10.50 26.17
CA ARG A 39 10.87 -11.92 26.40
C ARG A 39 12.07 -12.14 27.32
N SER A 40 12.71 -11.08 27.81
CA SER A 40 13.88 -11.17 28.69
C SER A 40 13.70 -10.34 29.96
N GLU A 41 14.58 -10.54 30.93
CA GLU A 41 14.66 -9.77 32.18
C GLU A 41 14.93 -8.28 31.94
N ALA A 42 15.35 -7.90 30.72
CA ALA A 42 15.48 -6.50 30.32
C ALA A 42 14.15 -5.73 30.44
N LYS A 43 13.00 -6.43 30.38
CA LYS A 43 11.70 -5.82 30.61
C LYS A 43 11.61 -5.18 32.01
N ASP A 44 12.12 -5.87 33.03
CA ASP A 44 12.03 -5.41 34.42
C ASP A 44 12.91 -4.18 34.67
N LEU A 45 14.02 -4.09 33.93
CA LEU A 45 14.94 -2.94 33.98
C LEU A 45 14.43 -1.73 33.17
N LEU A 46 13.83 -1.96 32.00
CA LEU A 46 13.41 -0.90 31.08
C LEU A 46 11.98 -0.39 31.36
N GLY A 47 11.14 -1.24 31.95
CA GLY A 47 9.74 -0.94 32.27
C GLY A 47 8.79 -0.97 31.06
N ASP A 48 7.50 -1.03 31.37
CA ASP A 48 6.42 -1.08 30.38
C ASP A 48 6.32 0.22 29.54
N ASP A 49 6.70 1.36 30.11
CA ASP A 49 6.74 2.65 29.38
C ASP A 49 7.71 2.62 28.20
N TRP A 50 8.87 1.98 28.37
CA TRP A 50 9.83 1.82 27.29
C TRP A 50 9.21 0.96 26.17
N VAL A 51 8.57 -0.15 26.52
CA VAL A 51 7.89 -1.05 25.57
C VAL A 51 6.81 -0.28 24.80
N GLN A 52 5.96 0.47 25.50
CA GLN A 52 4.86 1.19 24.90
C GLN A 52 5.33 2.33 23.99
N ARG A 53 6.38 3.06 24.38
CA ARG A 53 7.01 4.09 23.54
C ARG A 53 7.50 3.50 22.22
N HIS A 54 8.19 2.35 22.25
CA HIS A 54 8.75 1.75 21.04
C HIS A 54 7.68 1.09 20.16
N ARG A 55 6.60 0.55 20.74
CA ARG A 55 5.42 0.11 19.97
C ARG A 55 4.80 1.27 19.17
N ARG A 56 4.72 2.47 19.75
CA ARG A 56 4.26 3.66 19.02
C ARG A 56 5.18 4.01 17.85
N VAL A 57 6.49 3.85 18.00
CA VAL A 57 7.46 4.08 16.92
C VAL A 57 7.30 3.04 15.79
N VAL A 58 7.08 1.77 16.12
CA VAL A 58 6.74 0.73 15.12
C VAL A 58 5.51 1.14 14.32
N GLN A 59 4.45 1.59 15.00
CA GLN A 59 3.22 2.03 14.33
C GLN A 59 3.44 3.29 13.46
N GLN A 60 4.29 4.23 13.90
CA GLN A 60 4.64 5.40 13.10
C GLN A 60 5.32 5.01 11.79
N HIS A 61 6.27 4.08 11.83
CA HIS A 61 6.91 3.58 10.61
C HIS A 61 5.93 2.80 9.71
N ALA A 62 5.05 1.98 10.27
CA ALA A 62 4.00 1.30 9.51
C ALA A 62 3.09 2.31 8.78
N ASN A 63 2.66 3.36 9.47
CA ASN A 63 1.83 4.42 8.90
C ASN A 63 2.58 5.21 7.82
N GLN A 64 3.85 5.52 8.04
CA GLN A 64 4.66 6.26 7.07
C GLN A 64 4.95 5.41 5.82
N TYR A 65 5.26 4.12 5.99
CA TYR A 65 5.35 3.17 4.89
C TYR A 65 4.05 3.18 4.06
N LYS A 66 2.88 3.01 4.70
CA LYS A 66 1.58 3.03 4.02
C LYS A 66 1.39 4.32 3.23
N ARG A 67 1.64 5.47 3.87
CA ARG A 67 1.48 6.78 3.26
C ARG A 67 2.36 6.96 2.02
N ILE A 68 3.64 6.60 2.11
CA ILE A 68 4.59 6.82 1.00
C ILE A 68 4.32 5.83 -0.14
N ALA A 69 4.23 4.53 0.17
CA ALA A 69 4.14 3.48 -0.83
C ALA A 69 2.84 3.54 -1.64
N TRP A 70 1.72 3.91 -0.99
CA TRP A 70 0.38 3.80 -1.60
C TRP A 70 -0.22 5.12 -2.05
N ALA A 71 0.39 6.27 -1.74
CA ALA A 71 -0.16 7.58 -2.09
C ALA A 71 -0.47 7.73 -3.58
N LYS A 72 0.46 7.36 -4.46
CA LYS A 72 0.29 7.52 -5.91
C LYS A 72 -0.81 6.60 -6.48
N ILE A 73 -0.89 5.35 -5.99
CA ILE A 73 -1.92 4.40 -6.41
C ILE A 73 -3.30 4.88 -5.95
N LEU A 74 -3.43 5.30 -4.70
CA LEU A 74 -4.70 5.83 -4.17
C LEU A 74 -5.13 7.12 -4.87
N GLN A 75 -4.17 7.97 -5.29
CA GLN A 75 -4.46 9.14 -6.11
C GLN A 75 -5.06 8.76 -7.47
N CYS A 76 -4.64 7.65 -8.08
CA CYS A 76 -5.23 7.14 -9.32
C CYS A 76 -6.71 6.79 -9.15
N LEU A 77 -7.11 6.35 -7.95
CA LEU A 77 -8.47 5.97 -7.58
C LEU A 77 -9.30 7.13 -7.00
N SER A 78 -8.77 8.35 -7.01
CA SER A 78 -9.47 9.54 -6.52
C SER A 78 -10.33 10.20 -7.61
N ILE A 79 -11.41 10.86 -7.19
CA ILE A 79 -12.26 11.67 -8.07
C ILE A 79 -11.60 13.03 -8.41
N GLN A 80 -10.59 13.42 -7.62
CA GLN A 80 -9.87 14.69 -7.79
C GLN A 80 -9.23 14.78 -9.19
N GLY A 81 -9.61 15.83 -9.92
CA GLY A 81 -9.12 16.07 -11.27
C GLY A 81 -9.79 15.23 -12.36
N LEU A 82 -10.86 14.48 -12.04
CA LEU A 82 -11.69 13.80 -13.04
C LEU A 82 -12.79 14.70 -13.63
N THR A 83 -13.24 15.69 -12.87
CA THR A 83 -14.27 16.64 -13.30
C THR A 83 -13.60 17.81 -14.02
N SER A 84 -13.95 18.05 -15.28
CA SER A 84 -13.55 19.28 -15.96
C SER A 84 -14.20 20.48 -15.28
N SER A 85 -13.41 21.34 -14.64
CA SER A 85 -13.84 22.71 -14.32
C SER A 85 -13.82 23.52 -15.61
N GLY A 86 -14.93 23.52 -16.35
CA GLY A 86 -15.08 24.38 -17.52
C GLY A 86 -16.03 23.81 -18.56
N GLY A 87 -17.13 24.52 -18.80
CA GLY A 87 -17.97 24.33 -19.97
C GLY A 87 -19.46 24.17 -19.67
N SER A 88 -20.07 25.20 -19.10
CA SER A 88 -21.48 25.47 -19.34
C SER A 88 -21.71 25.72 -20.83
N ASN A 89 -22.47 24.87 -21.51
CA ASN A 89 -23.62 25.32 -22.30
C ASN A 89 -24.61 24.18 -22.64
N PRO A 90 -25.90 24.52 -22.87
CA PRO A 90 -27.04 23.63 -22.68
C PRO A 90 -27.63 23.12 -23.99
N MET A 91 -28.08 21.85 -24.00
CA MET A 91 -29.16 21.24 -24.79
C MET A 91 -28.77 19.83 -25.24
N GLY A 92 -29.55 18.85 -24.81
CA GLY A 92 -29.43 17.46 -25.23
C GLY A 92 -30.07 16.53 -24.21
N VAL A 93 -31.36 16.29 -24.39
CA VAL A 93 -32.19 15.31 -23.68
C VAL A 93 -31.53 13.93 -23.76
N ASP A 94 -31.22 13.33 -22.61
CA ASP A 94 -31.57 11.96 -22.22
C ASP A 94 -30.81 11.55 -20.95
N GLY A 95 -31.57 11.09 -19.95
CA GLY A 95 -31.05 10.79 -18.63
C GLY A 95 -30.13 9.57 -18.62
N GLN A 96 -28.83 9.78 -18.40
CA GLN A 96 -27.98 8.77 -17.76
C GLN A 96 -26.67 9.39 -17.19
N ASN A 97 -26.68 9.66 -15.88
CA ASN A 97 -25.50 9.72 -15.00
C ASN A 97 -24.26 10.50 -15.51
N SER A 98 -24.44 11.78 -15.89
CA SER A 98 -23.35 12.65 -16.34
C SER A 98 -22.53 13.22 -15.17
N SER A 99 -21.71 12.38 -14.53
CA SER A 99 -20.47 12.96 -13.98
C SER A 99 -19.70 13.46 -15.20
N GLY A 100 -19.53 14.78 -15.37
CA GLY A 100 -18.81 15.43 -16.48
C GLY A 100 -17.33 15.06 -16.57
N VAL A 101 -17.06 13.77 -16.58
CA VAL A 101 -15.78 13.08 -16.43
C VAL A 101 -15.50 12.41 -17.76
N SER A 102 -14.35 12.74 -18.33
CA SER A 102 -13.95 12.19 -19.63
C SER A 102 -13.66 10.69 -19.55
N ARG A 103 -14.31 9.89 -20.40
CA ARG A 103 -14.01 8.46 -20.57
C ARG A 103 -12.53 8.20 -20.86
N ALA A 104 -11.87 9.08 -21.62
CA ALA A 104 -10.45 8.98 -21.92
C ALA A 104 -9.58 9.12 -20.65
N LEU A 105 -9.96 10.03 -19.76
CA LEU A 105 -9.25 10.28 -18.51
C LEU A 105 -9.41 9.12 -17.52
N VAL A 106 -10.61 8.53 -17.42
CA VAL A 106 -10.83 7.31 -16.62
C VAL A 106 -9.93 6.17 -17.12
N LYS A 107 -9.88 5.98 -18.45
CA LYS A 107 -9.02 4.98 -19.08
C LYS A 107 -7.54 5.21 -18.80
N GLU A 108 -7.10 6.47 -18.78
CA GLU A 108 -5.72 6.83 -18.42
C GLU A 108 -5.43 6.52 -16.94
N ARG A 109 -6.32 6.90 -16.01
CA ARG A 109 -6.17 6.59 -14.58
C ARG A 109 -6.07 5.10 -14.32
N LEU A 110 -6.91 4.27 -14.96
CA LEU A 110 -6.86 2.81 -14.83
C LEU A 110 -5.55 2.22 -15.38
N LYS A 111 -5.04 2.72 -16.52
CA LYS A 111 -3.73 2.31 -17.03
C LYS A 111 -2.61 2.64 -16.05
N THR A 112 -2.61 3.86 -15.53
CA THR A 112 -1.61 4.31 -14.55
C THR A 112 -1.69 3.49 -13.26
N PHE A 113 -2.91 3.19 -12.79
CA PHE A 113 -3.13 2.28 -11.66
C PHE A 113 -2.51 0.91 -11.92
N ASN A 114 -2.80 0.29 -13.08
CA ASN A 114 -2.26 -1.04 -13.40
C ASN A 114 -0.74 -1.07 -13.39
N ILE A 115 -0.09 -0.10 -14.04
CA ILE A 115 1.38 0.01 -14.09
C ILE A 115 1.96 0.20 -12.69
N GLN A 116 1.40 1.11 -11.89
CA GLN A 116 1.90 1.38 -10.55
C GLN A 116 1.69 0.21 -9.59
N PHE A 117 0.55 -0.48 -9.69
CA PHE A 117 0.26 -1.64 -8.86
C PHE A 117 1.18 -2.82 -9.22
N GLU A 118 1.40 -3.09 -10.51
CA GLU A 118 2.33 -4.13 -10.99
C GLU A 118 3.76 -3.87 -10.50
N ASP A 119 4.28 -2.65 -10.64
CA ASP A 119 5.61 -2.29 -10.13
C ASP A 119 5.69 -2.42 -8.60
N LEU A 120 4.66 -1.97 -7.88
CA LEU A 120 4.62 -2.07 -6.43
C LEU A 120 4.59 -3.52 -5.95
N HIS A 121 3.71 -4.35 -6.52
CA HIS A 121 3.62 -5.77 -6.22
C HIS A 121 4.95 -6.48 -6.52
N GLN A 122 5.55 -6.24 -7.68
CA GLN A 122 6.82 -6.85 -8.07
C GLN A 122 7.94 -6.52 -7.07
N ARG A 123 8.03 -5.26 -6.62
CA ARG A 123 9.05 -4.82 -5.66
C ARG A 123 8.77 -5.35 -4.25
N GLN A 124 7.55 -5.21 -3.76
CA GLN A 124 7.23 -5.48 -2.35
C GLN A 124 7.04 -6.95 -2.03
N SER A 125 6.71 -7.79 -3.02
CA SER A 125 6.73 -9.25 -2.85
C SER A 125 8.15 -9.80 -2.61
N GLN A 126 9.19 -9.03 -2.96
CA GLN A 126 10.59 -9.38 -2.69
C GLN A 126 11.08 -8.91 -1.33
N TRP A 127 10.36 -7.98 -0.69
CA TRP A 127 10.69 -7.52 0.65
C TRP A 127 10.27 -8.56 1.69
N THR A 128 10.77 -8.45 2.92
CA THR A 128 10.46 -9.42 3.98
C THR A 128 10.06 -8.70 5.25
N VAL A 129 8.94 -9.14 5.85
CA VAL A 129 8.55 -8.82 7.22
C VAL A 129 8.56 -10.15 7.99
N PRO A 130 9.63 -10.44 8.75
CA PRO A 130 9.80 -11.78 9.35
C PRO A 130 8.70 -12.17 10.34
N ASP A 131 8.20 -11.21 11.10
CA ASP A 131 7.14 -11.43 12.08
C ASP A 131 5.78 -11.54 11.37
N THR A 132 5.15 -12.71 11.47
CA THR A 132 3.88 -13.02 10.77
C THR A 132 2.73 -12.11 11.19
N GLU A 133 2.59 -11.82 12.49
CA GLU A 133 1.50 -10.97 12.99
C GLU A 133 1.64 -9.53 12.48
N LEU A 134 2.87 -9.00 12.51
CA LEU A 134 3.17 -7.68 11.94
C LEU A 134 2.92 -7.65 10.42
N ARG A 135 3.29 -8.73 9.71
CA ARG A 135 3.08 -8.86 8.27
C ARG A 135 1.61 -8.84 7.90
N GLU A 136 0.80 -9.69 8.54
CA GLU A 136 -0.64 -9.76 8.29
C GLU A 136 -1.34 -8.45 8.65
N SER A 137 -0.97 -7.84 9.78
CA SER A 137 -1.49 -6.51 10.16
C SER A 137 -1.20 -5.45 9.09
N LEU A 138 0.00 -5.46 8.50
CA LEU A 138 0.37 -4.51 7.46
C LEU A 138 -0.41 -4.75 6.15
N ARG A 139 -0.60 -6.01 5.75
CA ARG A 139 -1.40 -6.41 4.58
C ARG A 139 -2.85 -5.97 4.74
N LEU A 140 -3.47 -6.29 5.88
CA LEU A 140 -4.84 -5.87 6.20
C LEU A 140 -4.97 -4.34 6.17
N ALA A 141 -4.05 -3.63 6.81
CA ALA A 141 -4.10 -2.17 6.86
C ALA A 141 -3.98 -1.52 5.46
N VAL A 142 -3.33 -2.17 4.49
CA VAL A 142 -3.29 -1.73 3.09
C VAL A 142 -4.60 -2.09 2.37
N ALA A 143 -5.10 -3.32 2.54
CA ALA A 143 -6.34 -3.79 1.94
C ALA A 143 -7.53 -2.91 2.35
N GLU A 144 -7.62 -2.54 3.63
CA GLU A 144 -8.64 -1.66 4.20
C GLU A 144 -8.75 -0.29 3.52
N VAL A 145 -7.67 0.21 2.92
CA VAL A 145 -7.69 1.50 2.20
C VAL A 145 -7.80 1.31 0.69
N LEU A 146 -7.15 0.29 0.13
CA LEU A 146 -7.09 0.07 -1.31
C LEU A 146 -8.41 -0.50 -1.86
N LEU A 147 -8.94 -1.54 -1.22
CA LEU A 147 -10.08 -2.28 -1.77
C LEU A 147 -11.36 -1.43 -1.80
N PRO A 148 -11.71 -0.67 -0.73
CA PRO A 148 -12.88 0.21 -0.80
C PRO A 148 -12.73 1.31 -1.85
N ALA A 149 -11.53 1.89 -1.99
CA ALA A 149 -11.25 2.89 -3.00
C ALA A 149 -11.38 2.32 -4.42
N TYR A 150 -10.83 1.13 -4.67
CA TYR A 150 -10.90 0.45 -5.96
C TYR A 150 -12.34 0.07 -6.32
N ARG A 151 -13.06 -0.60 -5.41
CA ARG A 151 -14.47 -0.98 -5.61
C ARG A 151 -15.33 0.24 -5.90
N SER A 152 -15.14 1.34 -5.16
CA SER A 152 -15.88 2.59 -5.38
C SER A 152 -15.58 3.20 -6.76
N PHE A 153 -14.30 3.21 -7.16
CA PHE A 153 -13.88 3.73 -8.46
C PHE A 153 -14.47 2.91 -9.62
N ILE A 154 -14.38 1.58 -9.56
CA ILE A 154 -14.93 0.69 -10.59
C ILE A 154 -16.45 0.74 -10.63
N LYS A 155 -17.13 0.74 -9.48
CA LYS A 155 -18.61 0.89 -9.44
C LYS A 155 -19.07 2.18 -10.13
N ARG A 156 -18.33 3.27 -9.94
CA ARG A 156 -18.69 4.59 -10.49
C ARG A 156 -18.33 4.76 -11.96
N PHE A 157 -17.13 4.32 -12.37
CA PHE A 157 -16.57 4.62 -13.69
C PHE A 157 -16.40 3.39 -14.60
N GLY A 158 -16.55 2.18 -14.07
CA GLY A 158 -16.48 0.92 -14.82
C GLY A 158 -17.42 0.87 -16.03
N PRO A 159 -18.71 1.22 -15.89
CA PRO A 159 -19.64 1.22 -17.03
C PRO A 159 -19.20 2.10 -18.20
N LEU A 160 -18.47 3.20 -17.94
CA LEU A 160 -17.94 4.08 -18.98
C LEU A 160 -16.83 3.41 -19.80
N VAL A 161 -16.11 2.45 -19.21
CA VAL A 161 -14.97 1.77 -19.82
C VAL A 161 -15.40 0.46 -20.47
N GLU A 162 -16.32 -0.27 -19.83
CA GLU A 162 -16.90 -1.54 -20.30
C GLU A 162 -17.67 -1.39 -21.60
N SER A 163 -18.33 -0.24 -21.82
CA SER A 163 -19.06 0.06 -23.04
C SER A 163 -18.16 0.24 -24.29
N GLY A 164 -16.84 0.12 -24.15
CA GLY A 164 -15.87 0.30 -25.24
C GLY A 164 -15.16 -0.99 -25.64
N LYS A 165 -14.63 -1.03 -26.87
CA LYS A 165 -13.76 -2.13 -27.32
C LYS A 165 -12.54 -2.25 -26.37
N ASN A 166 -12.20 -3.47 -25.95
CA ASN A 166 -11.04 -3.82 -25.09
C ASN A 166 -11.11 -3.35 -23.63
N ALA A 167 -12.25 -3.50 -22.94
CA ALA A 167 -12.40 -3.17 -21.52
C ALA A 167 -11.34 -3.83 -20.60
N GLN A 168 -10.99 -5.09 -20.89
CA GLN A 168 -9.99 -5.89 -20.18
C GLN A 168 -8.57 -5.28 -20.19
N LYS A 169 -8.27 -4.40 -21.16
CA LYS A 169 -7.00 -3.66 -21.18
C LYS A 169 -6.88 -2.66 -20.03
N TYR A 170 -8.01 -2.17 -19.55
CA TYR A 170 -8.11 -1.10 -18.55
C TYR A 170 -8.49 -1.64 -17.18
N ILE A 171 -9.58 -2.41 -17.09
CA ILE A 171 -10.00 -3.09 -15.86
C ILE A 171 -9.35 -4.48 -15.89
N ARG A 172 -8.12 -4.58 -15.39
CA ARG A 172 -7.32 -5.82 -15.40
C ARG A 172 -7.56 -6.72 -14.19
N TYR A 173 -8.02 -6.14 -13.10
CA TYR A 173 -8.08 -6.79 -11.79
C TYR A 173 -9.50 -6.71 -11.25
N SER A 174 -10.00 -7.80 -10.68
CA SER A 174 -11.11 -7.71 -9.73
C SER A 174 -10.58 -7.25 -8.37
N ALA A 175 -11.47 -6.86 -7.45
CA ALA A 175 -11.05 -6.53 -6.10
C ALA A 175 -10.51 -7.77 -5.36
N GLU A 176 -11.01 -8.94 -5.71
CA GLU A 176 -10.59 -10.25 -5.20
C GLU A 176 -9.19 -10.62 -5.73
N ASP A 177 -8.86 -10.26 -6.98
CA ASP A 177 -7.50 -10.40 -7.51
C ASP A 177 -6.51 -9.52 -6.77
N LEU A 178 -6.87 -8.25 -6.52
CA LEU A 178 -6.03 -7.32 -5.77
C LEU A 178 -5.79 -7.83 -4.34
N ASP A 179 -6.84 -8.32 -3.67
CA ASP A 179 -6.74 -8.86 -2.31
C ASP A 179 -5.81 -10.08 -2.25
N ARG A 180 -5.96 -11.02 -3.19
CA ARG A 180 -5.06 -12.17 -3.32
C ARG A 180 -3.61 -11.72 -3.53
N MET A 181 -3.37 -10.77 -4.43
CA MET A 181 -2.05 -10.23 -4.72
C MET A 181 -1.45 -9.49 -3.52
N LEU A 182 -2.24 -8.77 -2.72
CA LEU A 182 -1.80 -8.17 -1.46
C LEU A 182 -1.32 -9.23 -0.45
N GLY A 183 -1.97 -10.40 -0.47
CA GLY A 183 -1.59 -11.57 0.32
C GLY A 183 -0.19 -12.13 0.00
N GLU A 184 0.43 -11.73 -1.10
CA GLU A 184 1.79 -12.17 -1.48
C GLU A 184 2.89 -11.21 -0.98
N PHE A 185 2.52 -10.06 -0.42
CA PHE A 185 3.48 -9.02 -0.05
C PHE A 185 4.32 -9.45 1.14
N PHE A 186 5.61 -9.09 1.16
CA PHE A 186 6.50 -9.26 2.31
C PHE A 186 6.85 -10.70 2.72
N GLU A 187 6.56 -11.71 1.90
CA GLU A 187 7.00 -13.09 2.17
C GLU A 187 8.51 -13.24 1.99
N GLY A 188 9.11 -12.38 1.15
CA GLY A 188 10.43 -12.60 0.58
C GLY A 188 10.38 -13.72 -0.44
N LYS A 189 11.20 -13.63 -1.49
CA LYS A 189 11.40 -14.81 -2.34
C LYS A 189 12.11 -15.87 -1.51
N THR A 190 11.42 -16.94 -1.12
CA THR A 190 12.07 -18.22 -0.92
C THR A 190 12.67 -18.57 -2.27
N PHE A 191 13.95 -18.27 -2.49
CA PHE A 191 14.67 -18.91 -3.59
C PHE A 191 14.60 -20.41 -3.32
N ASN A 192 13.70 -21.07 -4.04
CA ASN A 192 13.57 -22.51 -4.26
C ASN A 192 14.55 -23.35 -3.41
N GLU A 193 14.04 -24.00 -2.36
CA GLU A 193 14.50 -25.36 -2.15
C GLU A 193 14.10 -26.14 -3.41
N PRO A 194 15.05 -26.75 -4.14
CA PRO A 194 14.66 -27.72 -5.15
C PRO A 194 13.95 -28.84 -4.41
N LYS A 195 12.70 -29.13 -4.80
CA LYS A 195 12.04 -30.38 -4.42
C LYS A 195 13.05 -31.51 -4.63
N ARG A 196 13.48 -32.13 -3.55
CA ARG A 196 14.14 -33.44 -3.53
C ARG A 196 13.25 -34.38 -2.76
#